data_AF-A0A521X9I9-F1
#
_entry.id   AF-A0A521X9I9-F1
#
_cell.length_a   1.000
_cell.length_b   1.000
_cell.length_c   1.000
_cell.angle_alpha   90.00
_cell.angle_beta   90.00
_cell.angle_gamma   90.00
#
_symmetry.space_group_name_H-M   'P 1'
#
loop_
_entity.id
_entity.type
_entity.pdbx_description
1 polymer ?
#
loop_
_entity_poly.entity_id
_entity_poly.type
_entity_poly.pdbx_seq_one_letter_code
_entity_poly.pdbx_strand_id
1 'polypeptide(L)'
;MKACESCGRVEIGKNHQKVPVVQRAIGMVLVYMPIATLPFVFASAYMTYWHLLLIGAKNLKTYSDFLPDRASHRYTLKNQITMHGSFKASTSQSKLFWILNCTWYCPYSVALFEWHAYMVKIVENWWCPFGHDKKEGYSNAKIDKSFWHIYPEDNAKLEPEDRDNPIWNEDGDK
;
A
#
# COMPACT_ATOMS: atom_id res chain seq x y z
N MET A 1 -18.07 -4.36 13.11
CA MET A 1 -16.66 -4.47 13.49
C MET A 1 -15.82 -3.79 12.44
N LYS A 2 -15.07 -2.76 12.82
CA LYS A 2 -14.04 -2.13 11.95
C LYS A 2 -12.88 -3.12 11.77
N ALA A 3 -12.11 -2.99 10.69
CA ALA A 3 -11.05 -3.95 10.34
C ALA A 3 -10.01 -4.23 11.47
N CYS A 4 -9.80 -3.28 12.40
CA CYS A 4 -8.90 -3.43 13.55
C CYS A 4 -9.55 -4.09 14.78
N GLU A 5 -10.87 -4.23 14.82
CA GLU A 5 -11.59 -4.85 15.95
C GLU A 5 -11.65 -6.39 15.82
N SER A 6 -11.28 -6.92 14.65
CA SER A 6 -11.17 -8.36 14.39
C SER A 6 -9.72 -8.75 14.13
N CYS A 7 -8.90 -8.87 15.19
CA CYS A 7 -7.50 -9.33 15.12
C CYS A 7 -7.34 -10.84 14.82
N GLY A 8 -8.28 -11.43 14.08
CA GLY A 8 -8.24 -12.83 13.68
C GLY A 8 -7.26 -13.07 12.54
N ARG A 9 -6.49 -14.16 12.61
CA ARG A 9 -5.67 -14.61 11.48
C ARG A 9 -6.58 -15.13 10.37
N VAL A 10 -6.32 -14.74 9.13
CA VAL A 10 -7.02 -15.31 7.96
C VAL A 10 -6.56 -16.77 7.76
N GLU A 11 -7.50 -17.71 7.70
CA GLU A 11 -7.21 -19.15 7.63
C GLU A 11 -7.27 -19.71 6.19
N ILE A 12 -6.15 -19.61 5.47
CA ILE A 12 -6.05 -20.13 4.09
C ILE A 12 -5.47 -21.55 4.09
N GLY A 13 -4.29 -21.72 4.71
CA GLY A 13 -3.53 -22.99 4.65
C GLY A 13 -4.27 -24.19 5.25
N LYS A 14 -5.00 -23.99 6.36
CA LYS A 14 -5.78 -25.05 7.05
C LYS A 14 -6.86 -25.67 6.16
N ASN A 15 -7.36 -24.91 5.18
CA ASN A 15 -8.49 -25.28 4.35
C ASN A 15 -8.08 -25.60 2.91
N HIS A 16 -6.91 -25.15 2.46
CA HIS A 16 -6.51 -25.19 1.05
C HIS A 16 -6.62 -26.58 0.39
N GLN A 17 -6.20 -27.65 1.08
CA GLN A 17 -6.29 -29.01 0.55
C GLN A 17 -7.72 -29.54 0.47
N LYS A 18 -8.64 -29.02 1.31
CA LYS A 18 -10.06 -29.37 1.32
C LYS A 18 -10.85 -28.69 0.19
N VAL A 19 -10.27 -27.67 -0.45
CA VAL A 19 -10.90 -26.90 -1.53
C VAL A 19 -10.75 -27.64 -2.88
N PRO A 20 -11.83 -27.80 -3.67
CA PRO A 20 -11.76 -28.41 -5.01
C PRO A 20 -10.72 -27.76 -5.92
N VAL A 21 -10.08 -28.57 -6.79
CA VAL A 21 -9.03 -28.10 -7.72
C VAL A 21 -9.54 -26.98 -8.63
N VAL A 22 -10.79 -27.09 -9.13
CA VAL A 22 -11.40 -26.08 -10.01
C VAL A 22 -11.51 -24.72 -9.31
N GLN A 23 -11.94 -24.69 -8.05
CA GLN A 23 -12.03 -23.45 -7.28
C GLN A 23 -10.65 -22.82 -7.05
N ARG A 24 -9.63 -23.64 -6.76
CA ARG A 24 -8.24 -23.18 -6.64
C ARG A 24 -7.70 -22.63 -7.96
N ALA A 25 -8.03 -23.27 -9.08
CA ALA A 25 -7.64 -22.81 -10.41
C ALA A 25 -8.31 -21.47 -10.78
N ILE A 26 -9.60 -21.30 -10.49
CA ILE A 26 -10.30 -20.02 -10.66
C ILE A 26 -9.65 -18.94 -9.78
N GLY A 27 -9.38 -19.25 -8.51
CA GLY A 27 -8.71 -18.32 -7.59
C GLY A 27 -7.34 -17.85 -8.11
N MET A 28 -6.59 -18.73 -8.77
CA MET A 28 -5.33 -18.38 -9.42
C MET A 28 -5.51 -17.37 -10.57
N VAL A 29 -6.61 -17.45 -11.33
CA VAL A 29 -6.90 -16.44 -12.36
C VAL A 29 -7.27 -15.10 -11.72
N LEU A 30 -8.10 -15.15 -10.67
CA LEU A 30 -8.58 -13.94 -9.99
C LEU A 30 -7.46 -13.12 -9.36
N VAL A 31 -6.40 -13.76 -8.84
CA VAL A 31 -5.27 -13.00 -8.27
C VAL A 31 -4.49 -12.22 -9.34
N TYR A 32 -4.51 -12.62 -10.62
CA TYR A 32 -3.82 -11.90 -11.70
C TYR A 32 -4.70 -10.93 -12.47
N MET A 33 -6.02 -11.05 -12.39
CA MET A 33 -6.95 -10.14 -13.06
C MET A 33 -6.67 -8.65 -12.76
N PRO A 34 -6.31 -8.25 -11.51
CA PRO A 34 -5.94 -6.87 -11.21
C PRO A 34 -4.75 -6.31 -12.00
N ILE A 35 -3.90 -7.14 -12.62
CA ILE A 35 -2.80 -6.68 -13.48
C ILE A 35 -3.33 -5.77 -14.59
N ALA A 36 -4.49 -6.08 -15.15
CA ALA A 36 -5.13 -5.25 -16.17
C ALA A 36 -5.49 -3.84 -15.67
N THR A 37 -5.69 -3.68 -14.36
CA THR A 37 -6.03 -2.40 -13.72
C THR A 37 -4.81 -1.64 -13.20
N LEU A 38 -3.65 -2.30 -13.05
CA LEU A 38 -2.43 -1.66 -12.51
C LEU A 38 -2.02 -0.40 -13.28
N PRO A 39 -2.09 -0.31 -14.63
CA PRO A 39 -1.76 0.93 -15.33
C PRO A 39 -2.61 2.13 -14.87
N PHE A 40 -3.89 1.92 -14.58
CA PHE A 40 -4.77 2.97 -14.06
C PHE A 40 -4.40 3.37 -12.64
N VAL A 41 -4.02 2.39 -11.79
CA VAL A 41 -3.55 2.68 -10.43
C VAL A 41 -2.23 3.45 -10.46
N PHE A 42 -1.29 3.09 -11.35
CA PHE A 42 -0.07 3.87 -11.58
C PHE A 42 -0.39 5.30 -12.02
N ALA A 43 -1.28 5.47 -13.00
CA ALA A 43 -1.67 6.79 -13.47
C ALA A 43 -2.26 7.64 -12.33
N SER A 44 -3.18 7.06 -11.54
CA SER A 44 -3.78 7.72 -10.37
C SER A 44 -2.73 8.13 -9.32
N ALA A 45 -1.79 7.23 -9.00
CA ALA A 45 -0.75 7.51 -8.03
C ALA A 45 0.20 8.62 -8.52
N TYR A 46 0.61 8.58 -9.79
CA TYR A 46 1.45 9.63 -10.38
C TYR A 46 0.73 10.97 -10.50
N MET A 47 -0.56 10.97 -10.84
CA MET A 47 -1.35 12.22 -10.85
C MET A 47 -1.36 12.86 -9.46
N THR A 48 -1.57 12.07 -8.41
CA THR A 48 -1.51 12.56 -7.02
C THR A 48 -0.12 13.05 -6.66
N TYR A 49 0.93 12.31 -7.03
CA TYR A 49 2.33 12.70 -6.81
C TYR A 49 2.66 14.04 -7.48
N TRP A 50 2.29 14.21 -8.75
CA TRP A 50 2.51 15.46 -9.47
C TRP A 50 1.67 16.60 -8.91
N HIS A 51 0.42 16.35 -8.51
CA HIS A 51 -0.39 17.34 -7.80
C HIS A 51 0.33 17.86 -6.54
N LEU A 52 0.84 16.96 -5.69
CA LEU A 52 1.58 17.33 -4.48
C LEU A 52 2.83 18.17 -4.81
N LEU A 53 3.59 17.79 -5.84
CA LEU A 53 4.74 18.58 -6.29
C LEU A 53 4.33 19.98 -6.79
N LEU A 54 3.22 20.09 -7.53
CA LEU A 54 2.73 21.36 -8.08
C LEU A 54 2.28 22.33 -6.99
N ILE A 55 1.79 21.83 -5.85
CA ILE A 55 1.45 22.65 -4.68
C ILE A 55 2.64 22.89 -3.74
N GLY A 56 3.85 22.47 -4.13
CA GLY A 56 5.09 22.81 -3.43
C GLY A 56 5.63 21.75 -2.47
N ALA A 57 5.08 20.53 -2.46
CA ALA A 57 5.58 19.47 -1.60
C ALA A 57 7.04 19.11 -1.92
N LYS A 58 7.83 18.86 -0.88
CA LYS A 58 9.23 18.42 -0.97
C LYS A 58 9.42 17.13 -0.18
N ASN A 59 10.48 16.39 -0.47
CA ASN A 59 10.84 15.14 0.22
C ASN A 59 9.75 14.04 0.18
N LEU A 60 8.93 14.03 -0.87
CA LEU A 60 7.98 12.95 -1.10
C LEU A 60 8.73 11.65 -1.40
N LYS A 61 8.30 10.55 -0.77
CA LYS A 61 8.77 9.22 -1.15
C LYS A 61 8.28 8.88 -2.56
N THR A 62 9.18 8.32 -3.33
CA THR A 62 8.96 7.80 -4.67
C THR A 62 8.47 6.36 -4.62
N TYR A 63 7.93 5.86 -5.73
CA TYR A 63 7.52 4.47 -5.86
C TYR A 63 8.63 3.47 -5.49
N SER A 64 9.89 3.76 -5.82
CA SER A 64 11.03 2.88 -5.50
C SER A 64 11.30 2.75 -4.01
N ASP A 65 10.91 3.72 -3.19
CA ASP A 65 11.09 3.67 -1.73
C ASP A 65 10.18 2.62 -1.06
N PHE A 66 9.18 2.11 -1.80
CA PHE A 66 8.25 1.07 -1.34
C PHE A 66 8.60 -0.31 -1.93
N LEU A 67 9.56 -0.39 -2.86
CA LEU A 67 10.02 -1.67 -3.37
C LEU A 67 10.95 -2.33 -2.35
N PRO A 68 10.87 -3.66 -2.16
CA PRO A 68 11.81 -4.36 -1.31
C PRO A 68 13.22 -4.31 -1.91
N ASP A 69 14.23 -4.34 -1.04
CA ASP A 69 15.62 -4.46 -1.48
C ASP A 69 15.79 -5.73 -2.33
N ARG A 70 16.43 -5.59 -3.50
CA ARG A 70 16.73 -6.72 -4.38
C ARG A 70 17.58 -7.77 -3.68
N ALA A 71 18.45 -7.38 -2.76
CA ALA A 71 19.27 -8.31 -1.97
C ALA A 71 18.42 -9.20 -1.04
N SER A 72 17.19 -8.81 -0.71
CA SER A 72 16.27 -9.62 0.08
C SER A 72 15.71 -10.84 -0.69
N HIS A 73 15.83 -10.87 -2.03
CA HIS A 73 15.41 -12.01 -2.84
C HIS A 73 16.39 -13.18 -2.70
N ARG A 74 15.99 -14.20 -1.92
CA ARG A 74 16.85 -15.35 -1.57
C ARG A 74 16.94 -16.44 -2.64
N TYR A 75 15.97 -16.49 -3.56
CA TYR A 75 15.83 -17.58 -4.53
C TYR A 75 16.09 -17.12 -5.96
N THR A 76 16.62 -18.03 -6.76
CA THR A 76 16.96 -17.89 -8.18
C THR A 76 16.30 -19.01 -8.97
N LEU A 77 16.30 -18.94 -10.31
CA LEU A 77 15.79 -20.04 -11.14
C LEU A 77 16.48 -21.39 -10.87
N LYS A 78 17.67 -21.42 -10.26
CA LYS A 78 18.37 -22.65 -9.88
C LYS A 78 17.76 -23.31 -8.64
N ASN A 79 17.55 -22.54 -7.56
CA ASN A 79 17.14 -23.04 -6.24
C ASN A 79 15.70 -22.68 -5.84
N GLN A 80 14.89 -22.11 -6.74
CA GLN A 80 13.49 -21.77 -6.47
C GLN A 80 12.69 -23.02 -6.08
N ILE A 81 12.00 -22.91 -4.95
CA ILE A 81 11.04 -23.91 -4.47
C ILE A 81 9.77 -23.87 -5.33
N THR A 82 9.19 -25.04 -5.56
CA THR A 82 7.92 -25.20 -6.31
C THR A 82 6.95 -26.02 -5.47
N MET A 83 5.65 -25.86 -5.74
CA MET A 83 4.63 -26.63 -5.06
C MET A 83 4.57 -28.04 -5.64
N HIS A 84 4.39 -29.04 -4.77
CA HIS A 84 3.93 -30.36 -5.21
C HIS A 84 2.50 -30.22 -5.76
N GLY A 85 2.39 -30.12 -7.08
CA GLY A 85 1.12 -29.82 -7.75
C GLY A 85 0.06 -30.90 -7.51
N SER A 86 -1.16 -30.45 -7.20
CA SER A 86 -2.33 -31.33 -7.08
C SER A 86 -2.88 -31.83 -8.43
N PHE A 87 -2.35 -31.33 -9.56
CA PHE A 87 -2.63 -31.80 -10.92
C PHE A 87 -1.48 -31.43 -11.88
N LYS A 88 -1.33 -32.16 -12.99
CA LYS A 88 -0.16 -32.10 -13.90
C LYS A 88 0.04 -30.78 -14.67
N ALA A 89 -1.01 -29.98 -14.85
CA ALA A 89 -0.95 -28.71 -15.59
C ALA A 89 -0.83 -27.50 -14.65
N SER A 90 -0.48 -27.71 -13.37
CA SER A 90 -0.38 -26.63 -12.41
C SER A 90 0.86 -25.78 -12.66
N THR A 91 0.68 -24.52 -13.03
CA THR A 91 1.78 -23.54 -13.19
C THR A 91 2.61 -23.38 -11.91
N SER A 92 2.04 -23.71 -10.74
CA SER A 92 2.72 -23.74 -9.45
C SER A 92 3.89 -24.74 -9.36
N GLN A 93 4.00 -25.68 -10.30
CA GLN A 93 5.13 -26.61 -10.43
C GLN A 93 6.32 -25.99 -11.19
N SER A 94 6.16 -24.80 -11.78
CA SER A 94 7.22 -24.10 -12.52
C SER A 94 8.04 -23.18 -11.62
N LYS A 95 9.37 -23.27 -11.68
CA LYS A 95 10.29 -22.32 -11.01
C LYS A 95 10.14 -20.91 -11.58
N LEU A 96 9.97 -20.78 -12.89
CA LEU A 96 9.81 -19.48 -13.55
C LEU A 96 8.55 -18.77 -13.06
N PHE A 97 7.45 -19.52 -12.89
CA PHE A 97 6.22 -18.98 -12.33
C PHE A 97 6.46 -18.31 -10.97
N TRP A 98 7.16 -18.98 -10.05
CA TRP A 98 7.46 -18.39 -8.74
C TRP A 98 8.44 -17.23 -8.79
N ILE A 99 9.45 -17.26 -9.66
CA ILE A 99 10.35 -16.12 -9.84
C ILE A 99 9.59 -14.89 -10.35
N LEU A 100 8.73 -15.05 -11.35
CA LEU A 100 7.91 -13.94 -11.85
C LEU A 100 6.97 -13.39 -10.77
N ASN A 101 6.39 -14.26 -9.95
CA ASN A 101 5.51 -13.85 -8.87
C ASN A 101 6.24 -13.15 -7.73
N CYS A 102 7.28 -13.78 -7.21
CA CYS A 102 7.95 -13.34 -6.00
C CYS A 102 8.93 -12.18 -6.23
N THR A 103 9.44 -11.99 -7.45
CA THR A 103 10.37 -10.91 -7.79
C THR A 103 9.68 -9.74 -8.48
N TRP A 104 8.60 -9.97 -9.22
CA TRP A 104 7.93 -8.94 -10.00
C TRP A 104 6.52 -8.70 -9.49
N TYR A 105 5.59 -9.64 -9.72
CA TYR A 105 4.17 -9.36 -9.52
C TYR A 105 3.83 -8.91 -8.10
N CYS A 106 4.13 -9.72 -7.09
CA CYS A 106 3.79 -9.43 -5.70
C CYS A 106 4.48 -8.17 -5.16
N PRO A 107 5.83 -8.03 -5.22
CA PRO A 107 6.49 -6.88 -4.63
C PRO A 107 6.12 -5.56 -5.31
N TYR A 108 5.98 -5.54 -6.65
CA TYR A 108 5.62 -4.32 -7.37
C TYR A 108 4.16 -3.94 -7.16
N SER A 109 3.23 -4.91 -7.13
CA SER A 109 1.82 -4.61 -6.86
C SER A 109 1.61 -4.09 -5.43
N VAL A 110 2.21 -4.75 -4.42
CA VAL A 110 2.14 -4.29 -3.02
C VAL A 110 2.73 -2.89 -2.89
N ALA A 111 3.92 -2.66 -3.43
CA ALA A 111 4.56 -1.34 -3.40
C ALA A 111 3.68 -0.25 -4.06
N LEU A 112 2.98 -0.58 -5.16
CA LEU A 112 2.13 0.39 -5.84
C LEU A 112 0.95 0.81 -4.97
N PHE A 113 0.25 -0.15 -4.37
CA PHE A 113 -0.89 0.15 -3.51
C PHE A 113 -0.46 0.87 -2.23
N GLU A 114 0.67 0.49 -1.62
CA GLU A 114 1.21 1.16 -0.45
C GLU A 114 1.66 2.60 -0.76
N TRP A 115 2.37 2.79 -1.87
CA TRP A 115 2.79 4.13 -2.32
C TRP A 115 1.60 5.01 -2.65
N HIS A 116 0.59 4.47 -3.35
CA HIS A 116 -0.64 5.22 -3.65
C HIS A 116 -1.40 5.59 -2.37
N ALA A 117 -1.53 4.67 -1.42
CA ALA A 117 -2.13 4.97 -0.13
C ALA A 117 -1.36 6.05 0.63
N TYR A 118 -0.02 6.00 0.62
CA TYR A 118 0.82 7.05 1.19
C TYR A 118 0.56 8.43 0.54
N MET A 119 0.47 8.50 -0.78
CA MET A 119 0.13 9.74 -1.49
C MET A 119 -1.24 10.30 -1.07
N VAL A 120 -2.27 9.46 -1.02
CA VAL A 120 -3.62 9.89 -0.63
C VAL A 120 -3.67 10.32 0.84
N LYS A 121 -2.94 9.64 1.74
CA LYS A 121 -2.80 10.05 3.14
C LYS A 121 -2.16 11.44 3.28
N ILE A 122 -1.14 11.76 2.48
CA ILE A 122 -0.54 13.10 2.48
C ILE A 122 -1.57 14.15 2.03
N VAL A 123 -2.29 13.89 0.93
CA VAL A 123 -3.35 14.78 0.46
C VAL A 123 -4.41 15.00 1.54
N GLU A 124 -4.81 13.93 2.22
CA GLU A 124 -5.78 14.00 3.31
C GLU A 124 -5.25 14.79 4.52
N ASN A 125 -3.99 14.61 4.91
CA ASN A 125 -3.35 15.42 5.95
C ASN A 125 -3.24 16.89 5.55
N TRP A 126 -2.99 17.17 4.27
CA TRP A 126 -2.87 18.52 3.77
C TRP A 126 -4.22 19.23 3.66
N TRP A 127 -5.23 18.59 3.07
CA TRP A 127 -6.53 19.23 2.79
C TRP A 127 -7.49 19.20 4.00
N CYS A 128 -7.43 18.13 4.79
CA CYS A 128 -8.43 17.79 5.80
C CYS A 128 -7.75 17.50 7.14
N PRO A 129 -7.20 18.48 7.87
CA PRO A 129 -6.48 18.31 9.13
C PRO A 129 -7.42 18.05 10.33
N PHE A 130 -8.47 17.27 10.12
CA PHE A 130 -9.50 17.03 11.13
C PHE A 130 -9.35 15.62 11.72
N GLY A 131 -9.44 15.53 13.04
CA GLY A 131 -9.39 14.28 13.78
C GLY A 131 -10.52 13.33 13.38
N HIS A 132 -10.15 12.09 13.07
CA HIS A 132 -11.07 10.95 12.99
C HIS A 132 -10.30 9.63 13.14
N ASP A 133 -11.01 8.54 13.47
CA ASP A 133 -10.52 7.22 13.94
C ASP A 133 -9.40 6.52 13.13
N LYS A 134 -8.95 7.07 12.00
CA LYS A 134 -7.92 6.47 11.13
C LYS A 134 -6.63 7.27 11.07
N LYS A 135 -6.65 8.53 11.50
CA LYS A 135 -5.52 9.45 11.34
C LYS A 135 -4.31 9.09 12.21
N GLU A 136 -4.50 8.44 13.36
CA GLU A 136 -3.39 7.91 14.17
C GLU A 136 -2.48 6.95 13.37
N GLY A 137 -3.04 6.24 12.39
CA GLY A 137 -2.30 5.34 11.50
C GLY A 137 -1.57 6.03 10.34
N TYR A 138 -1.50 7.37 10.32
CA TYR A 138 -0.91 8.17 9.24
C TYR A 138 0.49 8.67 9.61
N SER A 139 1.12 8.10 10.62
CA SER A 139 2.49 8.44 11.06
C SER A 139 3.53 8.36 9.93
N ASN A 140 3.31 7.52 8.91
CA ASN A 140 4.18 7.42 7.75
C ASN A 140 3.98 8.54 6.70
N ALA A 141 2.98 9.42 6.90
CA ALA A 141 2.54 10.47 5.99
C ALA A 141 2.43 11.84 6.71
N LYS A 142 3.29 12.09 7.70
CA LYS A 142 3.35 13.39 8.37
C LYS A 142 3.71 14.52 7.40
N ILE A 143 3.15 15.71 7.62
CA ILE A 143 3.48 16.94 6.90
C ILE A 143 3.82 18.06 7.88
N ASP A 144 4.51 19.09 7.39
CA ASP A 144 4.88 20.27 8.15
C ASP A 144 3.66 21.12 8.50
N LYS A 145 2.82 21.45 7.50
CA LYS A 145 1.59 22.23 7.70
C LYS A 145 0.50 21.80 6.73
N SER A 146 -0.70 21.60 7.25
CA SER A 146 -1.90 21.48 6.40
C SER A 146 -2.27 22.81 5.74
N PHE A 147 -3.16 22.76 4.75
CA PHE A 147 -3.76 23.92 4.08
C PHE A 147 -4.28 25.00 5.05
N TRP A 148 -4.95 24.59 6.13
CA TRP A 148 -5.56 25.51 7.11
C TRP A 148 -4.56 26.14 8.08
N HIS A 149 -3.32 25.64 8.11
CA HIS A 149 -2.24 26.14 8.96
C HIS A 149 -1.37 27.18 8.25
N ILE A 150 -1.66 27.49 6.97
CA ILE A 150 -0.88 28.44 6.16
C ILE A 150 -1.13 29.88 6.62
N TYR A 151 -2.39 30.24 6.90
CA TYR A 151 -2.80 31.59 7.26
C TYR A 151 -3.22 31.66 8.73
N PRO A 152 -2.68 32.61 9.53
CA PRO A 152 -3.00 32.72 10.95
C PRO A 152 -4.49 32.86 11.26
N GLU A 153 -5.24 33.57 10.41
CA GLU A 153 -6.68 33.79 10.53
C GLU A 153 -7.51 32.51 10.36
N ASP A 154 -7.04 31.55 9.56
CA ASP A 154 -7.71 30.26 9.38
C ASP A 154 -7.29 29.26 10.45
N ASN A 155 -6.00 29.28 10.80
CA ASN A 155 -5.45 28.49 11.90
C ASN A 155 -6.18 28.77 13.23
N ALA A 156 -6.49 30.04 13.50
CA ALA A 156 -7.23 30.44 14.70
C ALA A 156 -8.68 29.90 14.78
N LYS A 157 -9.23 29.38 13.68
CA LYS A 157 -10.59 28.79 13.62
C LYS A 157 -10.60 27.29 13.91
N LEU A 158 -9.44 26.64 13.90
CA LEU A 158 -9.33 25.21 14.14
C LEU A 158 -9.60 24.88 15.62
N GLU A 159 -10.23 23.74 15.86
CA GLU A 159 -10.30 23.16 17.19
C GLU A 159 -8.88 22.85 17.70
N PRO A 160 -8.59 22.97 19.01
CA PRO A 160 -7.24 22.75 19.53
C PRO A 160 -6.64 21.40 19.14
N GLU A 161 -7.44 20.33 19.11
CA GLU A 161 -6.99 18.99 18.74
C GLU A 161 -6.55 18.87 17.27
N ASP A 162 -7.18 19.65 16.39
CA ASP A 162 -6.87 19.70 14.96
C ASP A 162 -5.71 20.66 14.68
N ARG A 163 -5.64 21.75 15.46
CA ARG A 163 -4.59 22.76 15.37
C ARG A 163 -3.25 22.22 15.84
N ASP A 164 -3.23 21.54 16.97
CA ASP A 164 -2.01 21.20 17.69
C ASP A 164 -1.56 19.75 17.38
N ASN A 165 -2.02 19.18 16.26
CA ASN A 165 -1.75 17.78 15.92
C ASN A 165 -0.41 17.58 15.20
N PRO A 166 0.50 16.74 15.74
CA PRO A 166 1.85 16.54 15.18
C PRO A 166 1.91 15.73 13.88
N ILE A 167 0.77 15.25 13.36
CA ILE A 167 0.72 14.54 12.08
C ILE A 167 0.65 15.54 10.90
N TRP A 168 -0.03 16.67 11.08
CA TRP A 168 -0.23 17.65 10.02
C TRP A 168 0.14 19.09 10.41
N ASN A 169 0.75 19.25 11.58
CA ASN A 169 1.38 20.48 12.02
C ASN A 169 2.66 20.16 12.81
N GLU A 170 3.82 20.54 12.29
CA GLU A 170 5.13 20.32 12.94
C GLU A 170 5.27 21.07 14.28
N ASP A 171 4.54 22.17 14.45
CA ASP A 171 4.53 22.93 15.69
C ASP A 171 3.78 22.22 16.82
N GLY A 172 2.98 21.18 16.51
CA GLY A 172 2.28 20.34 17.51
C GLY A 172 3.18 19.36 18.29
N ASP A 173 4.43 19.16 17.85
CA ASP A 173 5.43 18.36 18.57
C ASP A 173 6.19 19.18 19.65
N LYS A 174 5.91 20.49 19.78
CA LYS A 174 6.58 21.43 20.72
C LYS A 174 5.79 21.62 22.01
#